data_AF-A0A6P8NCZ8-F1
#
_entry.id   AF-A0A6P8NCZ8-F1
#
_cell.length_a   1.000
_cell.length_b   1.000
_cell.length_c   1.000
_cell.angle_alpha   90.00
_cell.angle_beta   90.00
_cell.angle_gamma   90.00
#
_symmetry.space_group_name_H-M   'P 1'
#
loop_
_entity.id
_entity.type
_entity.pdbx_description
1 polymer ?
#
loop_
_entity_poly.entity_id
_entity_poly.type
_entity_poly.pdbx_seq_one_letter_code
_entity_poly.pdbx_strand_id
1 'polypeptide(L)'
;MKFTIRMIRIRDKLMLGLSAFAILFTILLVMDLQMDLGYSGHHLVPSHGRVRVGDDPNTGTIYNFRRRYLQRTNASKEQTSGDMSGTTQNSGKDGENVGRESRTEKTEVHDNFRDLVDLVEKGYGVSVYEGVARISGEDHTYNPTIGEMKKISPKKNSSTLEKFHLQISRTELYPQNSKYVDQLLHEIATKPIVHVVQKEGGTQLKLQINYSNMQALFKPMRFPREQQTLPNHFYFTDFERHTAEIAAFHLDRLLGFRRAMPVTGRTLNLTTEIYQIADGELLKTFFVSPAGNICFHGKCSYYCDTAHAICGNPDTLEGSFAAFLPDKSFVARKAWRHPWRRSYHKRKKAQWEHDSDYCSLVKEIPPYHEGRRLLDLMDMAVLDFLMGNMDRHHYETFKIFGNNTFPLHLDHGRGFGRAFHDEISILAPILQCCMIRQTTLNTLLNFRRWDSVGVSIR
;
A
#
# COMPACT_ATOMS: atom_id res chain seq x y z
N MET A 1 -39.47 -54.17 -29.94
CA MET A 1 -39.15 -52.91 -30.64
C MET A 1 -39.65 -51.62 -29.96
N LYS A 2 -40.78 -51.57 -29.25
CA LYS A 2 -41.30 -50.31 -28.66
C LYS A 2 -40.51 -49.75 -27.45
N PHE A 3 -39.84 -50.58 -26.66
CA PHE A 3 -39.06 -50.14 -25.49
C PHE A 3 -37.73 -49.46 -25.85
N THR A 4 -37.02 -49.98 -26.84
CA THR A 4 -35.71 -49.48 -27.27
C THR A 4 -35.80 -48.07 -27.86
N ILE A 5 -36.87 -47.78 -28.63
CA ILE A 5 -37.13 -46.44 -29.20
C ILE A 5 -37.45 -45.42 -28.09
N ARG A 6 -38.08 -45.85 -26.99
CA ARG A 6 -38.43 -44.99 -25.85
C ARG A 6 -37.19 -44.61 -25.02
N MET A 7 -36.25 -45.54 -24.82
CA MET A 7 -34.96 -45.24 -24.16
C MET A 7 -34.08 -44.30 -24.99
N ILE A 8 -34.03 -44.45 -26.31
CA ILE A 8 -33.27 -43.56 -27.19
C ILE A 8 -33.81 -42.11 -27.07
N ARG A 9 -35.15 -41.94 -27.14
CA ARG A 9 -35.79 -40.63 -26.94
C ARG A 9 -35.56 -40.02 -25.55
N ILE A 10 -35.41 -40.83 -24.51
CA ILE A 10 -35.10 -40.33 -23.15
C ILE A 10 -33.63 -39.91 -23.06
N ARG A 11 -32.73 -40.67 -23.69
CA ARG A 11 -31.29 -40.34 -23.72
C ARG A 11 -31.02 -39.06 -24.51
N ASP A 12 -31.71 -38.87 -25.63
CA ASP A 12 -31.60 -37.65 -26.43
C ASP A 12 -32.14 -36.42 -25.67
N LYS A 13 -33.25 -36.59 -24.94
CA LYS A 13 -33.80 -35.54 -24.06
C LYS A 13 -32.88 -35.22 -22.88
N LEU A 14 -32.20 -36.21 -22.32
CA LEU A 14 -31.21 -36.02 -21.25
C LEU A 14 -29.97 -35.27 -21.76
N MET A 15 -29.48 -35.63 -22.96
CA MET A 15 -28.33 -34.97 -23.58
C MET A 15 -28.64 -33.53 -23.97
N LEU A 16 -29.85 -33.24 -24.47
CA LEU A 16 -30.31 -31.88 -24.70
C LEU A 16 -30.42 -31.07 -23.40
N GLY A 17 -30.91 -31.70 -22.32
CA GLY A 17 -30.98 -31.08 -21.00
C GLY A 17 -29.59 -30.75 -20.41
N LEU A 18 -28.63 -31.67 -20.52
CA LEU A 18 -27.25 -31.45 -20.08
C LEU A 18 -26.55 -30.38 -20.90
N SER A 19 -26.78 -30.34 -22.21
CA SER A 19 -26.21 -29.31 -23.09
C SER A 19 -26.79 -27.93 -22.77
N ALA A 20 -28.11 -27.83 -22.57
CA ALA A 20 -28.76 -26.59 -22.15
C ALA A 20 -28.27 -26.13 -20.77
N PHE A 21 -28.05 -27.05 -19.83
CA PHE A 21 -27.49 -26.73 -18.52
C PHE A 21 -26.04 -26.24 -18.61
N ALA A 22 -25.19 -26.86 -19.43
CA ALA A 22 -23.82 -26.41 -19.63
C ALA A 22 -23.74 -25.01 -20.27
N ILE A 23 -24.65 -24.72 -21.22
CA ILE A 23 -24.76 -23.39 -21.84
C ILE A 23 -25.25 -22.36 -20.81
N LEU A 24 -26.26 -22.69 -20.00
CA LEU A 24 -26.77 -21.78 -18.98
C LEU A 24 -25.72 -21.53 -17.88
N PHE A 25 -24.99 -22.56 -17.48
CA PHE A 25 -23.92 -22.47 -16.50
C PHE A 25 -22.74 -21.63 -16.99
N THR A 26 -22.38 -21.76 -18.27
CA THR A 26 -21.34 -20.91 -18.88
C THR A 26 -21.81 -19.46 -19.04
N ILE A 27 -23.08 -19.21 -19.38
CA ILE A 27 -23.65 -17.85 -19.39
C ILE A 27 -23.65 -17.25 -17.99
N LEU A 28 -24.03 -18.02 -16.96
CA LEU A 28 -23.99 -17.56 -15.57
C LEU A 28 -22.57 -17.23 -15.11
N LEU A 29 -21.58 -18.07 -15.44
CA LEU A 29 -20.18 -17.77 -15.15
C LEU A 29 -19.70 -16.51 -15.87
N VAL A 30 -20.09 -16.29 -17.13
CA VAL A 30 -19.75 -15.07 -17.87
C VAL A 30 -20.44 -13.84 -17.28
N MET A 31 -21.70 -13.95 -16.84
CA MET A 31 -22.42 -12.86 -16.16
C MET A 31 -21.82 -12.54 -14.80
N ASP A 32 -21.37 -13.54 -14.04
CA ASP A 32 -20.69 -13.34 -12.74
C ASP A 32 -19.33 -12.65 -12.95
N LEU A 33 -18.59 -13.06 -13.98
CA LEU A 33 -17.32 -12.44 -14.39
C LEU A 33 -17.52 -11.01 -14.95
N GLN A 34 -18.67 -10.71 -15.56
CA GLN A 34 -19.06 -9.36 -16.01
C GLN A 34 -19.60 -8.47 -14.89
N MET A 35 -20.20 -9.04 -13.84
CA MET A 35 -20.55 -8.33 -12.61
C MET A 35 -19.29 -7.95 -11.82
N ASP A 36 -18.29 -8.82 -11.74
CA ASP A 36 -17.00 -8.52 -11.11
C ASP A 36 -16.15 -7.52 -11.94
N LEU A 37 -16.37 -7.44 -13.26
CA LEU A 37 -15.73 -6.45 -14.15
C LEU A 37 -16.58 -5.19 -14.42
N GLY A 38 -17.74 -5.05 -13.77
CA GLY A 38 -18.52 -3.81 -13.73
C GLY A 38 -19.14 -3.38 -15.06
N TYR A 39 -19.72 -4.31 -15.84
CA TYR A 39 -20.47 -3.96 -17.05
C TYR A 39 -21.96 -4.38 -16.93
N SER A 40 -22.75 -3.67 -16.14
CA SER A 40 -24.20 -3.83 -16.10
C SER A 40 -24.89 -2.78 -16.99
N GLY A 41 -25.15 -3.19 -18.23
CA GLY A 41 -25.98 -2.46 -19.20
C GLY A 41 -27.47 -2.74 -19.00
N HIS A 42 -28.08 -2.17 -17.97
CA HIS A 42 -29.53 -1.93 -18.00
C HIS A 42 -29.86 -0.49 -17.63
N HIS A 43 -30.47 0.16 -18.61
CA HIS A 43 -31.05 1.49 -18.61
C HIS A 43 -32.02 1.70 -17.44
N LEU A 44 -31.65 2.58 -16.52
CA LEU A 44 -32.63 3.45 -15.87
C LEU A 44 -32.75 4.72 -16.72
N VAL A 45 -34.00 5.07 -17.00
CA VAL A 45 -34.48 6.10 -17.94
C VAL A 45 -33.79 7.45 -17.74
N PRO A 46 -33.45 8.17 -18.82
CA PRO A 46 -32.68 9.41 -18.77
C PRO A 46 -33.56 10.60 -18.39
N SER A 47 -33.20 11.32 -17.32
CA SER A 47 -33.62 12.72 -17.15
C SER A 47 -32.64 13.64 -17.88
N HIS A 48 -32.71 13.68 -19.21
CA HIS A 48 -32.07 14.77 -19.94
C HIS A 48 -32.85 16.06 -19.70
N GLY A 49 -32.19 17.02 -19.04
CA GLY A 49 -32.62 18.42 -18.96
C GLY A 49 -31.39 19.30 -18.74
N ARG A 50 -30.72 19.65 -19.84
CA ARG A 50 -29.54 20.53 -19.93
C ARG A 50 -29.66 21.78 -19.04
N VAL A 51 -28.61 22.07 -18.28
CA VAL A 51 -27.88 23.34 -18.43
C VAL A 51 -26.38 23.02 -18.48
N ARG A 52 -25.74 23.40 -19.59
CA ARG A 52 -24.30 23.60 -19.63
C ARG A 52 -23.97 24.71 -18.63
N VAL A 53 -23.33 24.37 -17.53
CA VAL A 53 -22.33 25.24 -16.93
C VAL A 53 -21.03 24.47 -17.13
N GLY A 54 -20.24 24.91 -18.10
CA GLY A 54 -18.89 24.40 -18.23
C GLY A 54 -18.16 24.86 -16.99
N ASP A 55 -17.75 23.91 -16.15
CA ASP A 55 -16.69 24.23 -15.21
C ASP A 55 -15.47 24.64 -16.03
N ASP A 56 -14.92 25.79 -15.68
CA ASP A 56 -13.71 26.36 -16.27
C ASP A 56 -12.65 25.25 -16.33
N PRO A 57 -11.91 25.06 -17.44
CA PRO A 57 -10.78 24.13 -17.52
C PRO A 57 -9.71 24.36 -16.42
N ASN A 58 -9.81 25.44 -15.64
CA ASN A 58 -9.04 25.70 -14.41
C ASN A 58 -9.64 25.15 -13.11
N THR A 59 -10.73 24.39 -13.13
CA THR A 59 -11.39 23.92 -11.90
C THR A 59 -10.88 22.53 -11.49
N GLY A 60 -10.08 22.50 -10.42
CA GLY A 60 -10.25 21.50 -9.36
C GLY A 60 -9.69 20.09 -9.47
N THR A 61 -8.65 19.78 -10.26
CA THR A 61 -7.96 18.47 -10.10
C THR A 61 -7.02 18.50 -8.88
N ILE A 62 -6.73 17.34 -8.26
CA ILE A 62 -5.69 17.21 -7.20
C ILE A 62 -4.35 17.83 -7.64
N TYR A 63 -4.03 17.76 -8.93
CA TYR A 63 -2.86 18.40 -9.51
C TYR A 63 -2.94 19.94 -9.52
N ASN A 64 -4.14 20.53 -9.52
CA ASN A 64 -4.38 21.97 -9.34
C ASN A 64 -4.37 22.41 -7.86
N PHE A 65 -4.60 21.52 -6.89
CA PHE A 65 -4.39 21.83 -5.46
C PHE A 65 -2.93 22.24 -5.21
N ARG A 66 -1.99 21.57 -5.89
CA ARG A 66 -0.57 21.98 -5.94
C ARG A 66 -0.40 23.43 -6.41
N ARG A 67 -1.17 23.87 -7.42
CA ARG A 67 -1.12 25.24 -7.97
C ARG A 67 -1.75 26.31 -7.05
N ARG A 68 -2.84 25.99 -6.32
CA ARG A 68 -3.54 26.99 -5.49
C ARG A 68 -3.01 27.11 -4.05
N TYR A 69 -2.51 26.02 -3.46
CA TYR A 69 -2.20 26.00 -2.03
C TYR A 69 -0.75 25.59 -1.69
N LEU A 70 0.01 25.01 -2.64
CA LEU A 70 1.42 24.64 -2.43
C LEU A 70 2.41 25.40 -3.33
N GLN A 71 1.96 26.09 -4.38
CA GLN A 71 2.80 26.90 -5.26
C GLN A 71 2.63 28.39 -4.97
N ARG A 72 3.30 28.83 -3.92
CA ARG A 72 3.80 30.20 -3.85
C ARG A 72 5.25 30.26 -3.37
N THR A 73 6.09 29.36 -3.88
CA THR A 73 7.54 29.50 -3.89
C THR A 73 8.09 29.04 -5.24
N ASN A 74 8.96 29.88 -5.81
CA ASN A 74 9.34 29.90 -7.22
C ASN A 74 10.08 28.63 -7.65
N ALA A 75 9.56 27.92 -8.66
CA ALA A 75 10.31 26.92 -9.40
C ALA A 75 11.24 27.60 -10.41
N SER A 76 12.55 27.57 -10.14
CA SER A 76 13.58 27.86 -11.13
C SER A 76 13.56 26.82 -12.24
N LYS A 77 13.60 27.31 -13.49
CA LYS A 77 13.75 26.50 -14.71
C LYS A 77 15.05 25.69 -14.64
N GLU A 78 14.95 24.36 -14.72
CA GLU A 78 16.06 23.53 -15.18
C GLU A 78 16.26 23.77 -16.69
N GLN A 79 17.42 24.32 -17.04
CA GLN A 79 17.89 24.40 -18.42
C GLN A 79 18.34 23.01 -18.89
N THR A 80 17.63 22.45 -19.86
CA THR A 80 18.14 21.37 -20.70
C THR A 80 19.22 21.93 -21.62
N SER A 81 20.47 21.52 -21.40
CA SER A 81 21.56 21.63 -22.37
C SER A 81 21.31 20.65 -23.52
N GLY A 82 21.12 21.20 -24.72
CA GLY A 82 21.08 20.46 -25.97
C GLY A 82 21.79 21.26 -27.05
N ASP A 83 22.95 20.77 -27.47
CA ASP A 83 23.68 21.21 -28.66
C ASP A 83 22.79 21.11 -29.91
N MET A 84 22.75 22.17 -30.73
CA MET A 84 22.82 22.05 -32.20
C MET A 84 23.30 23.38 -32.83
N SER A 85 24.29 23.23 -33.69
CA SER A 85 24.87 24.21 -34.62
C SER A 85 23.87 24.69 -35.68
N GLY A 86 23.99 25.95 -36.13
CA GLY A 86 23.46 26.38 -37.44
C GLY A 86 23.08 27.86 -37.62
N THR A 87 24.05 28.66 -38.07
CA THR A 87 23.92 29.72 -39.11
C THR A 87 23.26 31.09 -38.80
N THR A 88 24.13 32.09 -38.62
CA THR A 88 24.21 33.42 -39.26
C THR A 88 22.93 34.19 -39.64
N GLN A 89 22.73 35.38 -39.04
CA GLN A 89 22.61 36.68 -39.75
C GLN A 89 22.65 37.90 -38.80
N ASN A 90 23.17 39.01 -39.35
CA ASN A 90 23.62 40.25 -38.72
C ASN A 90 22.54 41.31 -38.44
N SER A 91 22.94 42.30 -37.62
CA SER A 91 22.44 43.69 -37.38
C SER A 91 21.85 43.89 -35.98
N GLY A 92 22.19 44.86 -35.14
CA GLY A 92 23.07 46.03 -35.20
C GLY A 92 22.46 47.15 -34.33
N LYS A 93 23.23 47.68 -33.34
CA LYS A 93 22.99 48.92 -32.54
C LYS A 93 21.83 48.90 -31.51
N ASP A 94 21.84 49.51 -30.32
CA ASP A 94 22.70 50.47 -29.59
C ASP A 94 22.44 50.33 -28.05
N GLY A 95 23.46 50.70 -27.26
CA GLY A 95 23.41 51.56 -26.06
C GLY A 95 22.43 51.35 -24.88
N GLU A 96 23.01 51.13 -23.69
CA GLU A 96 22.59 51.64 -22.36
C GLU A 96 21.24 51.22 -21.75
N ASN A 97 21.27 50.39 -20.70
CA ASN A 97 21.13 50.88 -19.31
C ASN A 97 21.40 49.75 -18.29
N VAL A 98 22.35 49.98 -17.38
CA VAL A 98 22.70 49.06 -16.29
C VAL A 98 21.69 49.22 -15.15
N GLY A 99 20.62 48.42 -15.20
CA GLY A 99 19.71 48.21 -14.07
C GLY A 99 20.26 47.11 -13.16
N ARG A 100 20.96 47.49 -12.09
CA ARG A 100 21.41 46.58 -11.03
C ARG A 100 20.17 46.16 -10.21
N GLU A 101 19.44 45.15 -10.67
CA GLU A 101 18.37 44.52 -9.88
C GLU A 101 19.01 43.75 -8.71
N SER A 102 18.95 44.37 -7.54
CA SER A 102 19.17 43.73 -6.25
C SER A 102 18.15 42.60 -6.10
N ARG A 103 18.57 41.35 -6.32
CA ARG A 103 17.83 40.16 -5.88
C ARG A 103 17.79 40.18 -4.36
N THR A 104 16.70 40.71 -3.80
CA THR A 104 16.32 40.42 -2.42
C THR A 104 16.03 38.93 -2.34
N GLU A 105 16.92 38.17 -1.72
CA GLU A 105 16.62 36.83 -1.21
C GLU A 105 15.39 36.98 -0.30
N LYS A 106 14.24 36.50 -0.78
CA LYS A 106 13.06 36.36 0.06
C LYS A 106 13.36 35.25 1.04
N THR A 107 13.53 35.61 2.32
CA THR A 107 13.52 34.67 3.42
C THR A 107 12.24 33.82 3.30
N GLU A 108 12.37 32.51 3.13
CA GLU A 108 11.21 31.61 3.24
C GLU A 108 10.63 31.78 4.64
N VAL A 109 9.43 32.35 4.73
CA VAL A 109 8.73 32.49 6.00
C VAL A 109 8.29 31.08 6.40
N HIS A 110 9.03 30.49 7.33
CA HIS A 110 8.72 29.19 7.87
C HIS A 110 7.44 29.27 8.72
N ASP A 111 6.37 28.58 8.32
CA ASP A 111 5.15 28.48 9.12
C ASP A 111 5.40 27.63 10.37
N ASN A 112 5.12 28.18 11.54
CA ASN A 112 5.27 27.50 12.81
C ASN A 112 4.03 26.67 13.19
N PHE A 113 2.99 26.65 12.34
CA PHE A 113 1.75 25.89 12.51
C PHE A 113 1.10 26.12 13.88
N ARG A 114 1.20 27.35 14.41
CA ARG A 114 0.73 27.69 15.77
C ARG A 114 -0.77 27.42 15.93
N ASP A 115 -1.52 27.65 14.87
CA ASP A 115 -2.94 27.34 14.76
C ASP A 115 -3.21 25.83 14.90
N LEU A 116 -2.43 24.97 14.24
CA LEU A 116 -2.54 23.52 14.35
C LEU A 116 -2.09 22.99 15.72
N VAL A 117 -1.03 23.58 16.29
CA VAL A 117 -0.58 23.23 17.65
C VAL A 117 -1.66 23.61 18.67
N ASP A 118 -2.22 24.81 18.55
CA ASP A 118 -3.34 25.25 19.40
C ASP A 118 -4.56 24.34 19.25
N LEU A 119 -4.89 23.92 18.02
CA LEU A 119 -5.98 22.98 17.75
C LEU A 119 -5.80 21.65 18.51
N VAL A 120 -4.57 21.13 18.56
CA VAL A 120 -4.25 19.86 19.21
C VAL A 120 -4.14 20.01 20.73
N GLU A 121 -3.45 21.03 21.23
CA GLU A 121 -3.14 21.21 22.66
C GLU A 121 -4.30 21.80 23.45
N LYS A 122 -5.01 22.77 22.88
CA LYS A 122 -6.14 23.44 23.55
C LYS A 122 -7.47 22.75 23.27
N GLY A 123 -7.51 21.85 22.28
CA GLY A 123 -8.70 21.06 21.92
C GLY A 123 -9.85 21.86 21.32
N TYR A 124 -9.67 23.16 21.05
CA TYR A 124 -10.68 23.98 20.41
C TYR A 124 -10.97 23.45 19.01
N GLY A 125 -12.20 23.01 18.74
CA GLY A 125 -12.60 22.49 17.43
C GLY A 125 -12.25 21.01 17.17
N VAL A 126 -11.74 20.29 18.18
CA VAL A 126 -11.62 18.82 18.12
C VAL A 126 -12.95 18.20 18.50
N SER A 127 -13.57 17.53 17.54
CA SER A 127 -14.84 16.81 17.71
C SER A 127 -14.73 15.41 17.13
N VAL A 128 -15.67 14.54 17.52
CA VAL A 128 -15.85 13.23 16.87
C VAL A 128 -16.40 13.42 15.45
N TYR A 129 -17.32 14.37 15.27
CA TYR A 129 -18.13 14.49 14.05
C TYR A 129 -17.73 15.67 13.16
N GLU A 130 -17.12 16.71 13.73
CA GLU A 130 -16.84 17.98 13.07
C GLU A 130 -15.37 18.38 13.19
N GLY A 131 -14.94 19.35 12.37
CA GLY A 131 -13.57 19.86 12.38
C GLY A 131 -12.57 19.06 11.55
N VAL A 132 -11.37 19.63 11.43
CA VAL A 132 -10.23 19.06 10.68
C VAL A 132 -9.46 18.05 11.52
N ALA A 133 -9.15 18.37 12.77
CA ALA A 133 -8.58 17.40 13.70
C ALA A 133 -9.70 16.70 14.48
N ARG A 134 -9.77 15.37 14.40
CA ARG A 134 -10.83 14.59 15.01
C ARG A 134 -10.31 13.51 15.94
N ILE A 135 -11.07 13.23 16.99
CA ILE A 135 -10.90 12.01 17.78
C ILE A 135 -11.71 10.89 17.12
N SER A 136 -11.23 9.64 17.20
CA SER A 136 -11.88 8.50 16.56
C SER A 136 -13.23 8.12 17.17
N GLY A 137 -13.58 8.68 18.34
CA GLY A 137 -14.83 8.39 19.05
C GLY A 137 -14.99 6.92 19.43
N GLU A 138 -13.89 6.16 19.40
CA GLU A 138 -13.90 4.73 19.67
C GLU A 138 -13.89 4.46 21.17
N ASP A 139 -14.66 3.45 21.59
CA ASP A 139 -14.66 3.03 22.98
C ASP A 139 -13.35 2.29 23.31
N HIS A 140 -12.37 2.99 23.86
CA HIS A 140 -11.12 2.38 24.28
C HIS A 140 -11.27 1.48 25.53
N THR A 141 -12.40 1.52 26.24
CA THR A 141 -12.64 0.63 27.40
C THR A 141 -12.88 -0.81 26.97
N TYR A 142 -13.50 -1.01 25.80
CA TYR A 142 -13.68 -2.32 25.19
C TYR A 142 -12.57 -2.60 24.16
N ASN A 143 -11.40 -3.08 24.59
CA ASN A 143 -10.29 -3.43 23.68
C ASN A 143 -9.87 -4.91 23.81
N PRO A 144 -10.75 -5.87 23.50
CA PRO A 144 -10.43 -7.28 23.67
C PRO A 144 -9.34 -7.73 22.71
N THR A 145 -8.53 -8.67 23.16
CA THR A 145 -7.51 -9.37 22.39
C THR A 145 -8.08 -10.58 21.66
N ILE A 146 -7.37 -11.08 20.65
CA ILE A 146 -7.74 -12.34 19.97
C ILE A 146 -7.78 -13.49 20.97
N GLY A 147 -6.85 -13.53 21.94
CA GLY A 147 -6.85 -14.52 23.01
C GLY A 147 -8.12 -14.49 23.85
N GLU A 148 -8.58 -13.30 24.24
CA GLU A 148 -9.83 -13.13 24.99
C GLU A 148 -11.06 -13.49 24.15
N MET A 149 -11.13 -13.02 22.91
CA MET A 149 -12.25 -13.30 22.00
C MET A 149 -12.39 -14.79 21.68
N LYS A 150 -11.27 -15.51 21.57
CA LYS A 150 -11.23 -16.96 21.34
C LYS A 150 -11.22 -17.78 22.63
N LYS A 151 -11.14 -17.15 23.81
CA LYS A 151 -10.98 -17.79 25.13
C LYS A 151 -9.76 -18.72 25.19
N ILE A 152 -8.64 -18.29 24.59
CA ILE A 152 -7.38 -19.03 24.54
C ILE A 152 -6.31 -18.24 25.30
N SER A 153 -5.65 -18.91 26.25
CA SER A 153 -4.46 -18.38 26.92
C SER A 153 -3.19 -19.00 26.33
N PRO A 154 -2.08 -18.25 26.24
CA PRO A 154 -0.82 -18.77 25.75
C PRO A 154 -0.31 -19.89 26.67
N LYS A 155 0.07 -21.03 26.10
CA LYS A 155 0.69 -22.13 26.86
C LYS A 155 2.15 -21.78 27.14
N LYS A 156 2.76 -22.40 28.17
CA LYS A 156 4.18 -22.21 28.50
C LYS A 156 5.09 -22.47 27.29
N ASN A 157 4.74 -23.49 26.50
CA ASN A 157 5.49 -23.92 25.31
C ASN A 157 5.03 -23.25 24.01
N SER A 158 4.10 -22.29 24.05
CA SER A 158 3.68 -21.58 22.83
C SER A 158 4.83 -20.75 22.24
N SER A 159 4.88 -20.71 20.91
CA SER A 159 5.89 -19.91 20.20
C SER A 159 5.68 -18.41 20.45
N THR A 160 6.72 -17.62 20.19
CA THR A 160 6.65 -16.16 20.30
C THR A 160 5.62 -15.59 19.33
N LEU A 161 5.49 -16.19 18.14
CA LEU A 161 4.50 -15.78 17.14
C LEU A 161 3.07 -16.06 17.59
N GLU A 162 2.81 -17.22 18.20
CA GLU A 162 1.49 -17.54 18.77
C GLU A 162 1.13 -16.58 19.91
N LYS A 163 2.08 -16.28 20.80
CA LYS A 163 1.88 -15.32 21.90
C LYS A 163 1.58 -13.92 21.36
N PHE A 164 2.29 -13.49 20.32
CA PHE A 164 2.02 -12.25 19.62
C PHE A 164 0.62 -12.25 18.99
N HIS A 165 0.22 -13.32 18.30
CA HIS A 165 -1.11 -13.45 17.68
C HIS A 165 -2.23 -13.32 18.71
N LEU A 166 -2.08 -13.93 19.89
CA LEU A 166 -3.08 -13.84 20.95
C LEU A 166 -3.17 -12.44 21.58
N GLN A 167 -2.10 -11.63 21.52
CA GLN A 167 -2.05 -10.26 22.04
C GLN A 167 -2.68 -9.22 21.09
N ILE A 168 -2.84 -9.54 19.80
CA ILE A 168 -3.49 -8.64 18.84
C ILE A 168 -4.84 -8.20 19.40
N SER A 169 -5.05 -6.89 19.50
CA SER A 169 -6.24 -6.29 20.09
C SER A 169 -7.20 -5.77 19.03
N ARG A 170 -8.38 -5.30 19.46
CA ARG A 170 -9.33 -4.65 18.56
C ARG A 170 -8.78 -3.40 17.88
N THR A 171 -7.85 -2.69 18.53
CA THR A 171 -7.43 -1.34 18.13
C THR A 171 -6.01 -1.24 17.56
N GLU A 172 -5.14 -2.21 17.84
CA GLU A 172 -3.74 -2.28 17.37
C GLU A 172 -3.24 -3.72 17.26
N LEU A 173 -2.21 -3.97 16.41
CA LEU A 173 -1.58 -5.29 16.27
C LEU A 173 -0.76 -5.67 17.50
N TYR A 174 -0.12 -4.67 18.13
CA TYR A 174 0.70 -4.88 19.31
C TYR A 174 0.74 -3.61 20.16
N PRO A 175 0.84 -3.72 21.49
CA PRO A 175 1.01 -2.56 22.36
C PRO A 175 2.43 -1.99 22.26
N GLN A 176 2.59 -0.71 22.62
CA GLN A 176 3.85 0.01 22.55
C GLN A 176 5.02 -0.72 23.23
N ASN A 177 4.78 -1.32 24.40
CA ASN A 177 5.80 -2.03 25.18
C ASN A 177 5.73 -3.56 24.98
N SER A 178 5.32 -4.03 23.79
CA SER A 178 5.24 -5.46 23.50
C SER A 178 6.63 -6.10 23.42
N LYS A 179 6.99 -6.88 24.44
CA LYS A 179 8.20 -7.71 24.45
C LYS A 179 8.27 -8.72 23.31
N TYR A 180 7.13 -9.14 22.75
CA TYR A 180 7.08 -10.16 21.71
C TYR A 180 7.56 -9.63 20.37
N VAL A 181 7.48 -8.32 20.12
CA VAL A 181 7.90 -7.81 18.82
C VAL A 181 9.41 -7.89 18.67
N ASP A 182 10.17 -7.35 19.63
CA ASP A 182 11.63 -7.36 19.52
C ASP A 182 12.17 -8.80 19.60
N GLN A 183 11.51 -9.66 20.37
CA GLN A 183 11.80 -11.10 20.38
C GLN A 183 11.55 -11.74 19.01
N LEU A 184 10.42 -11.44 18.34
CA LEU A 184 10.14 -11.96 16.99
C LEU A 184 11.16 -11.47 15.97
N LEU A 185 11.52 -10.19 15.99
CA LEU A 185 12.52 -9.62 15.08
C LEU A 185 13.86 -10.34 15.24
N HIS A 186 14.29 -10.58 16.48
CA HIS A 186 15.53 -11.31 16.78
C HIS A 186 15.46 -12.78 16.36
N GLU A 187 14.37 -13.48 16.70
CA GLU A 187 14.21 -14.89 16.38
C GLU A 187 14.16 -15.13 14.87
N ILE A 188 13.45 -14.29 14.11
CA ILE A 188 13.37 -14.38 12.64
C ILE A 188 14.75 -14.12 12.01
N ALA A 189 15.50 -13.17 12.54
CA ALA A 189 16.84 -12.84 12.05
C ALA A 189 17.88 -13.94 12.30
N THR A 190 17.74 -14.75 13.36
CA THR A 190 18.81 -15.65 13.83
C THR A 190 18.49 -17.14 13.80
N LYS A 191 17.22 -17.54 13.92
CA LYS A 191 16.86 -18.98 14.00
C LYS A 191 17.15 -19.71 12.69
N PRO A 192 17.50 -21.00 12.74
CA PRO A 192 17.67 -21.81 11.54
C PRO A 192 16.36 -21.97 10.78
N ILE A 193 16.43 -21.85 9.46
CA ILE A 193 15.30 -22.09 8.56
C ILE A 193 15.21 -23.60 8.33
N VAL A 194 14.00 -24.15 8.46
CA VAL A 194 13.76 -25.58 8.31
C VAL A 194 13.34 -25.91 6.88
N HIS A 195 12.53 -25.04 6.27
CA HIS A 195 11.95 -25.30 4.96
C HIS A 195 11.51 -24.01 4.27
N VAL A 196 11.59 -23.99 2.94
CA VAL A 196 11.21 -22.82 2.12
C VAL A 196 10.27 -23.24 1.01
N VAL A 197 9.13 -22.56 0.92
CA VAL A 197 8.17 -22.74 -0.19
C VAL A 197 7.88 -21.41 -0.86
N GLN A 198 7.55 -21.45 -2.14
CA GLN A 198 7.05 -20.26 -2.79
C GLN A 198 5.56 -20.05 -2.46
N LYS A 199 5.18 -18.83 -2.09
CA LYS A 199 3.78 -18.51 -1.86
C LYS A 199 3.02 -18.41 -3.19
N GLU A 200 1.91 -19.14 -3.30
CA GLU A 200 1.03 -19.06 -4.47
C GLU A 200 0.19 -17.76 -4.52
N GLY A 201 -0.21 -17.37 -5.74
CA GLY A 201 -1.16 -16.29 -5.99
C GLY A 201 -0.63 -14.86 -5.81
N GLY A 202 0.69 -14.67 -5.73
CA GLY A 202 1.32 -13.34 -5.71
C GLY A 202 1.57 -12.77 -7.11
N THR A 203 1.62 -11.44 -7.22
CA THR A 203 2.04 -10.75 -8.45
C THR A 203 3.54 -10.86 -8.67
N GLN A 204 4.33 -10.57 -7.63
CA GLN A 204 5.79 -10.70 -7.63
C GLN A 204 6.24 -11.84 -6.69
N LEU A 205 7.52 -12.20 -6.78
CA LEU A 205 8.13 -13.30 -6.02
C LEU A 205 8.07 -13.06 -4.51
N LYS A 206 7.46 -14.00 -3.78
CA LYS A 206 7.39 -14.02 -2.32
C LYS A 206 7.58 -15.45 -1.84
N LEU A 207 8.47 -15.68 -0.89
CA LEU A 207 8.70 -17.00 -0.30
C LEU A 207 8.09 -17.05 1.10
N GLN A 208 7.59 -18.22 1.48
CA GLN A 208 7.23 -18.54 2.85
C GLN A 208 8.38 -19.33 3.47
N ILE A 209 8.90 -18.78 4.56
CA ILE A 209 9.99 -19.33 5.35
C ILE A 209 9.39 -20.03 6.55
N ASN A 210 9.61 -21.34 6.67
CA ASN A 210 9.19 -22.14 7.79
C ASN A 210 10.37 -22.35 8.75
N TYR A 211 10.21 -21.88 9.98
CA TYR A 211 11.06 -22.25 11.11
C TYR A 211 10.43 -23.43 11.85
N SER A 212 11.08 -23.94 12.89
CA SER A 212 10.54 -25.06 13.67
C SER A 212 9.18 -24.78 14.33
N ASN A 213 8.88 -23.53 14.67
CA ASN A 213 7.66 -23.16 15.42
C ASN A 213 7.01 -21.83 14.99
N MET A 214 7.43 -21.27 13.85
CA MET A 214 6.94 -19.98 13.35
C MET A 214 7.15 -19.87 11.84
N GLN A 215 6.49 -18.88 11.22
CA GLN A 215 6.58 -18.63 9.78
C GLN A 215 6.84 -17.15 9.52
N ALA A 216 7.61 -16.87 8.46
CA ALA A 216 7.86 -15.52 7.98
C ALA A 216 7.72 -15.44 6.45
N LEU A 217 7.28 -14.29 5.95
CA LEU A 217 7.18 -13.99 4.53
C LEU A 217 8.48 -13.30 4.11
N PHE A 218 9.21 -13.94 3.21
CA PHE A 218 10.46 -13.45 2.67
C PHE A 218 10.23 -12.75 1.32
N LYS A 219 10.78 -11.54 1.21
CA LYS A 219 10.95 -10.84 -0.07
C LYS A 219 12.43 -10.60 -0.32
N PRO A 220 12.97 -11.05 -1.46
CA PRO A 220 14.40 -10.92 -1.74
C PRO A 220 14.79 -9.49 -2.11
N MET A 221 16.04 -9.13 -1.82
CA MET A 221 16.69 -7.98 -2.42
C MET A 221 16.79 -8.16 -3.93
N ARG A 222 16.50 -7.08 -4.66
CA ARG A 222 16.53 -7.07 -6.13
C ARG A 222 17.50 -6.04 -6.70
N PHE A 223 17.54 -4.87 -6.08
CA PHE A 223 18.30 -3.73 -6.55
C PHE A 223 19.12 -3.10 -5.41
N PRO A 224 20.23 -2.41 -5.73
CA PRO A 224 20.93 -1.56 -4.78
C PRO A 224 20.02 -0.49 -4.16
N ARG A 225 20.43 0.07 -3.01
CA ARG A 225 19.61 1.04 -2.26
C ARG A 225 19.41 2.35 -3.02
N GLU A 226 20.38 2.71 -3.85
CA GLU A 226 20.46 3.95 -4.62
C GLU A 226 19.54 3.93 -5.84
N GLN A 227 19.08 2.73 -6.26
CA GLN A 227 18.27 2.59 -7.45
C GLN A 227 16.85 3.13 -7.23
N GLN A 228 16.51 4.20 -7.95
CA GLN A 228 15.17 4.76 -7.95
C GLN A 228 14.26 4.13 -9.02
N THR A 229 12.97 4.13 -8.75
CA THR A 229 11.92 3.78 -9.71
C THR A 229 11.97 4.77 -10.87
N LEU A 230 12.01 4.26 -12.10
CA LEU A 230 12.07 5.10 -13.29
C LEU A 230 10.82 5.98 -13.39
N PRO A 231 10.93 7.26 -13.80
CA PRO A 231 9.78 8.17 -13.88
C PRO A 231 8.63 7.68 -14.77
N ASN A 232 8.93 6.85 -15.77
CA ASN A 232 7.95 6.31 -16.71
C ASN A 232 7.29 5.01 -16.21
N HIS A 233 7.73 4.44 -15.09
CA HIS A 233 7.09 3.27 -14.50
C HIS A 233 5.79 3.67 -13.80
N PHE A 234 4.70 3.01 -14.18
CA PHE A 234 3.46 3.12 -13.42
C PHE A 234 3.60 2.38 -12.09
N TYR A 235 2.84 2.82 -11.08
CA TYR A 235 2.76 2.17 -9.76
C TYR A 235 2.42 0.67 -9.83
N PHE A 236 1.68 0.22 -10.86
CA PHE A 236 1.34 -1.19 -11.06
C PHE A 236 2.46 -2.02 -11.71
N THR A 237 3.48 -1.40 -12.28
CA THR A 237 4.67 -2.09 -12.84
C THR A 237 5.89 -1.99 -11.94
N ASP A 238 5.83 -1.22 -10.84
CA ASP A 238 6.99 -1.04 -9.98
C ASP A 238 7.40 -2.35 -9.29
N PHE A 239 8.71 -2.54 -9.13
CA PHE A 239 9.29 -3.69 -8.46
C PHE A 239 9.13 -3.55 -6.95
N GLU A 240 8.79 -4.65 -6.27
CA GLU A 240 8.81 -4.65 -4.82
C GLU A 240 10.26 -4.60 -4.29
N ARG A 241 10.44 -3.85 -3.20
CA ARG A 241 11.71 -3.64 -2.49
C ARG A 241 11.57 -4.21 -1.08
N HIS A 242 12.48 -5.11 -0.71
CA HIS A 242 12.48 -5.70 0.61
C HIS A 242 12.71 -4.65 1.71
N THR A 243 13.56 -3.66 1.46
CA THR A 243 13.82 -2.56 2.40
C THR A 243 12.60 -1.70 2.68
N ALA A 244 11.67 -1.58 1.72
CA ALA A 244 10.45 -0.82 1.92
C ALA A 244 9.53 -1.49 2.95
N GLU A 245 9.46 -2.82 2.98
CA GLU A 245 8.71 -3.56 4.02
C GLU A 245 9.31 -3.33 5.41
N ILE A 246 10.64 -3.38 5.52
CA ILE A 246 11.35 -3.14 6.78
C ILE A 246 11.10 -1.70 7.25
N ALA A 247 11.39 -0.72 6.40
CA ALA A 247 11.27 0.69 6.73
C ALA A 247 9.82 1.08 7.07
N ALA A 248 8.83 0.55 6.35
CA ALA A 248 7.42 0.84 6.62
C ALA A 248 6.97 0.32 7.99
N PHE A 249 7.42 -0.88 8.41
CA PHE A 249 7.14 -1.38 9.76
C PHE A 249 7.71 -0.45 10.85
N HIS A 250 8.95 0.01 10.68
CA HIS A 250 9.56 0.94 11.64
C HIS A 250 8.90 2.32 11.62
N LEU A 251 8.52 2.84 10.45
CA LEU A 251 7.80 4.10 10.32
C LEU A 251 6.40 4.03 10.95
N ASP A 252 5.66 2.94 10.71
CA ASP A 252 4.38 2.66 11.37
C ASP A 252 4.49 2.66 12.91
N ARG A 253 5.56 2.07 13.43
CA ARG A 253 5.88 2.09 14.87
C ARG A 253 6.19 3.50 15.37
N LEU A 254 7.03 4.26 14.67
CA LEU A 254 7.44 5.62 15.04
C LEU A 254 6.26 6.60 15.03
N LEU A 255 5.34 6.46 14.07
CA LEU A 255 4.11 7.26 14.00
C LEU A 255 3.07 6.83 15.06
N GLY A 256 3.35 5.76 15.81
CA GLY A 256 2.49 5.27 16.88
C GLY A 256 1.24 4.54 16.39
N PHE A 257 1.20 4.11 15.13
CA PHE A 257 0.07 3.37 14.57
C PHE A 257 0.01 1.94 15.10
N ARG A 258 1.14 1.21 15.04
CA ARG A 258 1.26 -0.20 15.47
C ARG A 258 0.24 -1.09 14.76
N ARG A 259 0.13 -0.92 13.44
CA ARG A 259 -0.80 -1.65 12.54
C ARG A 259 -0.08 -2.42 11.44
N ALA A 260 1.25 -2.33 11.36
CA ALA A 260 2.10 -3.17 10.52
C ALA A 260 2.62 -4.41 11.28
N MET A 261 2.76 -5.52 10.58
CA MET A 261 3.41 -6.72 11.15
C MET A 261 4.90 -6.49 11.38
N PRO A 262 5.53 -7.15 12.38
CA PRO A 262 6.97 -7.10 12.58
C PRO A 262 7.74 -7.56 11.34
N VAL A 263 8.67 -6.72 10.85
CA VAL A 263 9.54 -7.03 9.70
C VAL A 263 10.99 -6.77 10.06
N THR A 264 11.88 -7.72 9.76
CA THR A 264 13.33 -7.58 9.94
C THR A 264 14.09 -7.91 8.66
N GLY A 265 15.32 -7.41 8.53
CA GLY A 265 16.25 -7.81 7.47
C GLY A 265 17.11 -8.99 7.88
N ARG A 266 17.45 -9.86 6.94
CA ARG A 266 18.44 -10.93 7.13
C ARG A 266 19.10 -11.29 5.80
N THR A 267 20.40 -11.55 5.86
CA THR A 267 21.18 -12.09 4.75
C THR A 267 21.22 -13.61 4.87
N LEU A 268 20.89 -14.29 3.77
CA LEU A 268 20.86 -15.74 3.67
C LEU A 268 22.02 -16.24 2.81
N ASN A 269 22.52 -17.43 3.14
CA ASN A 269 23.23 -18.25 2.18
C ASN A 269 22.21 -19.01 1.31
N LEU A 270 22.15 -18.68 0.02
CA LEU A 270 21.24 -19.27 -0.96
C LEU A 270 21.39 -20.78 -1.07
N THR A 271 22.60 -21.30 -0.96
CA THR A 271 22.88 -22.74 -1.08
C THR A 271 22.24 -23.50 0.08
N THR A 272 22.55 -23.10 1.31
CA THR A 272 22.19 -23.87 2.52
C THR A 272 20.82 -23.49 3.08
N GLU A 273 20.40 -22.23 2.96
CA GLU A 273 19.19 -21.71 3.60
C GLU A 273 18.02 -21.51 2.63
N ILE A 274 18.21 -21.76 1.34
CA ILE A 274 17.10 -21.80 0.37
C ILE A 274 17.18 -23.06 -0.50
N TYR A 275 18.20 -23.19 -1.35
CA TYR A 275 18.27 -24.22 -2.40
C TYR A 275 18.16 -25.65 -1.84
N GLN A 276 18.94 -26.00 -0.82
CA GLN A 276 18.94 -27.35 -0.23
C GLN A 276 17.64 -27.71 0.52
N ILE A 277 16.85 -26.71 0.93
CA ILE A 277 15.65 -26.88 1.76
C ILE A 277 14.37 -26.39 1.07
N ALA A 278 14.46 -26.06 -0.22
CA ALA A 278 13.35 -25.74 -1.07
C ALA A 278 12.82 -27.01 -1.76
N ASP A 279 11.53 -27.03 -2.06
CA ASP A 279 10.90 -28.13 -2.77
C ASP A 279 10.04 -27.66 -3.96
N GLY A 280 9.45 -28.64 -4.64
CA GLY A 280 8.44 -28.44 -5.65
C GLY A 280 8.90 -27.59 -6.84
N GLU A 281 8.07 -26.63 -7.22
CA GLU A 281 8.30 -25.78 -8.39
C GLU A 281 9.41 -24.75 -8.17
N LEU A 282 9.65 -24.32 -6.92
CA LEU A 282 10.69 -23.33 -6.61
C LEU A 282 12.08 -23.87 -6.94
N LEU A 283 12.37 -25.11 -6.50
CA LEU A 283 13.66 -25.77 -6.70
C LEU A 283 14.04 -25.87 -8.18
N LYS A 284 13.05 -26.10 -9.06
CA LYS A 284 13.26 -26.22 -10.52
C LYS A 284 13.67 -24.91 -11.19
N THR A 285 13.51 -23.77 -10.51
CA THR A 285 13.85 -22.44 -11.07
C THR A 285 15.28 -21.99 -10.76
N PHE A 286 16.04 -22.80 -10.02
CA PHE A 286 17.43 -22.49 -9.71
C PHE A 286 18.36 -22.76 -10.89
N PHE A 287 19.33 -21.88 -11.08
CA PHE A 287 20.38 -22.01 -12.10
C PHE A 287 21.62 -21.21 -11.69
N VAL A 288 22.72 -21.43 -12.40
CA VAL A 288 23.96 -20.67 -12.25
C VAL A 288 24.07 -19.67 -13.40
N SER A 289 24.29 -18.39 -13.08
CA SER A 289 24.47 -17.35 -14.10
C SER A 289 25.81 -17.50 -14.84
N PRO A 290 26.00 -16.86 -16.01
CA PRO A 290 27.30 -16.83 -16.67
C PRO A 290 28.45 -16.24 -15.82
N ALA A 291 28.11 -15.48 -14.78
CA ALA A 291 29.07 -14.92 -13.81
C ALA A 291 29.39 -15.87 -12.63
N GLY A 292 28.81 -17.08 -12.61
CA GLY A 292 29.03 -18.07 -11.55
C GLY A 292 28.17 -17.85 -10.29
N ASN A 293 27.15 -16.99 -10.35
CA ASN A 293 26.28 -16.73 -9.19
C ASN A 293 25.09 -17.69 -9.16
N ILE A 294 24.64 -18.06 -7.96
CA ILE A 294 23.41 -18.84 -7.79
C ILE A 294 22.21 -17.91 -7.93
N CYS A 295 21.29 -18.28 -8.82
CA CYS A 295 20.10 -17.51 -9.14
C CYS A 295 18.84 -18.38 -9.10
N PHE A 296 17.69 -17.74 -8.89
CA PHE A 296 16.38 -18.35 -9.02
C PHE A 296 15.34 -17.28 -9.39
N HIS A 297 14.28 -17.68 -10.10
CA HIS A 297 13.21 -16.75 -10.49
C HIS A 297 11.84 -17.09 -9.92
N GLY A 298 11.62 -18.31 -9.43
CA GLY A 298 10.31 -18.76 -8.96
C GLY A 298 9.21 -18.64 -10.03
N LYS A 299 7.95 -18.59 -9.60
CA LYS A 299 6.76 -18.66 -10.48
C LYS A 299 5.66 -17.69 -10.05
N CYS A 300 5.66 -16.49 -10.59
CA CYS A 300 4.67 -15.46 -10.33
C CYS A 300 4.25 -14.77 -11.63
N SER A 301 3.24 -13.89 -11.58
CA SER A 301 2.74 -13.26 -12.81
C SER A 301 3.68 -12.18 -13.37
N TYR A 302 4.40 -11.46 -12.51
CA TYR A 302 5.28 -10.35 -12.89
C TYR A 302 6.74 -10.67 -12.54
N TYR A 303 7.61 -10.61 -13.55
CA TYR A 303 9.06 -10.63 -13.39
C TYR A 303 9.62 -11.90 -12.72
N CYS A 304 8.91 -13.03 -12.82
CA CYS A 304 9.42 -14.36 -12.45
C CYS A 304 9.87 -15.11 -13.70
N ASP A 305 10.91 -14.60 -14.36
CA ASP A 305 11.55 -15.19 -15.54
C ASP A 305 13.08 -15.07 -15.44
N THR A 306 13.81 -15.70 -16.35
CA THR A 306 15.29 -15.73 -16.33
C THR A 306 15.92 -14.34 -16.44
N ALA A 307 15.32 -13.41 -17.20
CA ALA A 307 15.85 -12.04 -17.35
C ALA A 307 15.69 -11.21 -16.07
N HIS A 308 14.79 -11.64 -15.21
CA HIS A 308 14.39 -10.98 -13.97
C HIS A 308 14.72 -11.83 -12.73
N ALA A 309 15.60 -12.82 -12.86
CA ALA A 309 15.98 -13.69 -11.76
C ALA A 309 16.63 -12.91 -10.60
N ILE A 310 16.46 -13.45 -9.39
CA ILE A 310 17.16 -13.00 -8.20
C ILE A 310 18.45 -13.80 -8.11
N CYS A 311 19.58 -13.12 -7.96
CA CYS A 311 20.90 -13.72 -7.90
C CYS A 311 21.64 -13.29 -6.63
N GLY A 312 22.42 -14.20 -6.06
CA GLY A 312 23.35 -13.88 -4.99
C GLY A 312 24.67 -13.28 -5.49
N ASN A 313 25.58 -13.04 -4.56
CA ASN A 313 26.97 -12.66 -4.85
C ASN A 313 27.99 -13.41 -3.96
N PRO A 314 28.53 -14.56 -4.40
CA PRO A 314 27.96 -15.41 -5.45
C PRO A 314 26.68 -16.15 -4.99
N ASP A 315 26.57 -16.44 -3.68
CA ASP A 315 25.47 -17.19 -3.08
C ASP A 315 24.87 -16.50 -1.83
N THR A 316 25.22 -15.24 -1.56
CA THR A 316 24.60 -14.47 -0.47
C THR A 316 23.45 -13.61 -1.00
N LEU A 317 22.32 -13.59 -0.27
CA LEU A 317 21.16 -12.78 -0.64
C LEU A 317 20.49 -12.17 0.59
N GLU A 318 20.40 -10.85 0.61
CA GLU A 318 19.61 -10.13 1.61
C GLU A 318 18.11 -10.19 1.28
N GLY A 319 17.26 -10.15 2.29
CA GLY A 319 15.84 -9.89 2.11
C GLY A 319 15.12 -9.51 3.39
N SER A 320 13.85 -9.16 3.25
CA SER A 320 12.96 -8.79 4.35
C SER A 320 12.15 -9.99 4.79
N PHE A 321 12.00 -10.16 6.10
CA PHE A 321 11.22 -11.22 6.72
C PHE A 321 10.11 -10.61 7.55
N ALA A 322 8.88 -10.69 7.05
CA ALA A 322 7.69 -10.25 7.77
C ALA A 322 7.08 -11.43 8.54
N ALA A 323 6.87 -11.29 9.85
CA ALA A 323 6.18 -12.30 10.64
C ALA A 323 4.79 -12.59 10.05
N PHE A 324 4.41 -13.87 9.96
CA PHE A 324 3.10 -14.24 9.39
C PHE A 324 1.96 -13.74 10.27
N LEU A 325 0.90 -13.25 9.62
CA LEU A 325 -0.40 -13.04 10.27
C LEU A 325 -0.97 -14.39 10.73
N PRO A 326 -1.90 -14.39 11.71
CA PRO A 326 -2.63 -15.60 12.06
C PRO A 326 -3.25 -16.25 10.81
N ASP A 327 -3.25 -17.58 10.79
CA ASP A 327 -3.85 -18.34 9.71
C ASP A 327 -5.34 -17.97 9.56
N LYS A 328 -5.83 -17.94 8.31
CA LYS A 328 -7.22 -17.54 8.01
C LYS A 328 -8.25 -18.48 8.64
N SER A 329 -7.92 -19.75 8.86
CA SER A 329 -8.77 -20.72 9.56
C SER A 329 -8.87 -20.41 11.06
N PHE A 330 -7.82 -19.84 11.66
CA PHE A 330 -7.82 -19.45 13.07
C PHE A 330 -8.51 -18.10 13.26
N VAL A 331 -8.07 -17.07 12.52
CA VAL A 331 -8.65 -15.72 12.55
C VAL A 331 -8.89 -15.24 11.13
N ALA A 332 -10.17 -15.23 10.74
CA ALA A 332 -10.56 -14.78 9.42
C ALA A 332 -10.33 -13.27 9.25
N ARG A 333 -9.81 -12.90 8.07
CA ARG A 333 -9.61 -11.52 7.64
C ARG A 333 -10.61 -11.16 6.54
N LYS A 334 -10.99 -9.89 6.46
CA LYS A 334 -11.81 -9.32 5.40
C LYS A 334 -10.96 -8.37 4.57
N ALA A 335 -10.87 -8.64 3.28
CA ALA A 335 -10.30 -7.69 2.33
C ALA A 335 -11.36 -6.66 1.93
N TRP A 336 -10.96 -5.40 1.84
CA TRP A 336 -11.78 -4.27 1.46
C TRP A 336 -11.14 -3.57 0.28
N ARG A 337 -11.96 -3.22 -0.71
CA ARG A 337 -11.53 -2.35 -1.81
C ARG A 337 -11.35 -0.93 -1.27
N HIS A 338 -10.19 -0.34 -1.52
CA HIS A 338 -9.90 1.02 -1.06
C HIS A 338 -10.73 2.04 -1.88
N PRO A 339 -11.41 3.03 -1.26
CA PRO A 339 -12.21 4.01 -2.02
C PRO A 339 -11.36 4.83 -3.01
N TRP A 340 -10.15 5.21 -2.59
CA TRP A 340 -9.16 5.87 -3.44
C TRP A 340 -8.29 4.90 -4.24
N ARG A 341 -8.78 3.69 -4.53
CA ARG A 341 -8.05 2.75 -5.41
C ARG A 341 -7.81 3.43 -6.77
N ARG A 342 -6.57 3.39 -7.24
CA ARG A 342 -6.20 3.87 -8.59
C ARG A 342 -6.86 3.04 -9.70
N SER A 343 -6.80 3.50 -10.94
CA SER A 343 -7.46 2.83 -12.07
C SER A 343 -6.81 1.51 -12.49
N TYR A 344 -5.52 1.32 -12.18
CA TYR A 344 -4.65 0.25 -12.72
C TYR A 344 -4.69 0.20 -14.26
N HIS A 345 -4.77 1.38 -14.89
CA HIS A 345 -4.89 1.47 -16.34
C HIS A 345 -4.22 2.73 -16.89
N LYS A 346 -3.34 2.57 -17.89
CA LYS A 346 -2.48 3.62 -18.45
C LYS A 346 -3.18 4.84 -19.06
N ARG A 347 -4.48 4.73 -19.38
CA ARG A 347 -5.28 5.81 -20.02
C ARG A 347 -6.49 6.26 -19.22
N LYS A 348 -6.87 5.50 -18.18
CA LYS A 348 -8.10 5.78 -17.42
C LYS A 348 -7.67 6.35 -16.09
N LYS A 349 -8.31 7.41 -15.66
CA LYS A 349 -8.18 7.93 -14.30
C LYS A 349 -9.31 7.38 -13.44
N ALA A 350 -9.09 7.30 -12.13
CA ALA A 350 -10.11 6.95 -11.17
C ALA A 350 -11.05 8.15 -10.92
N GLN A 351 -12.25 7.89 -10.40
CA GLN A 351 -13.25 8.94 -10.15
C GLN A 351 -12.70 10.03 -9.21
N TRP A 352 -12.02 9.63 -8.13
CA TRP A 352 -11.42 10.54 -7.16
C TRP A 352 -10.32 11.45 -7.75
N GLU A 353 -9.74 11.12 -8.91
CA GLU A 353 -8.75 11.97 -9.58
C GLU A 353 -9.38 13.14 -10.34
N HIS A 354 -10.69 13.05 -10.63
CA HIS A 354 -11.46 14.06 -11.36
C HIS A 354 -12.38 14.89 -10.46
N ASP A 355 -12.89 14.28 -9.41
CA ASP A 355 -13.89 14.85 -8.52
C ASP A 355 -13.24 15.32 -7.22
N SER A 356 -13.23 16.64 -6.98
CA SER A 356 -12.69 17.21 -5.74
C SER A 356 -13.56 16.91 -4.53
N ASP A 357 -14.86 16.68 -4.73
CA ASP A 357 -15.84 16.42 -3.67
C ASP A 357 -16.10 14.92 -3.48
N TYR A 358 -15.26 14.07 -4.06
CA TYR A 358 -15.38 12.61 -4.01
C TYR A 358 -15.53 12.07 -2.59
N CYS A 359 -14.91 12.69 -1.59
CA CYS A 359 -15.04 12.23 -0.20
C CYS A 359 -16.46 12.39 0.35
N SER A 360 -17.26 13.34 -0.13
CA SER A 360 -18.67 13.49 0.28
C SER A 360 -19.46 12.21 -0.05
N LEU A 361 -19.23 11.63 -1.23
CA LEU A 361 -19.78 10.33 -1.60
C LEU A 361 -19.25 9.20 -0.69
N VAL A 362 -17.95 9.19 -0.39
CA VAL A 362 -17.35 8.16 0.48
C VAL A 362 -17.96 8.21 1.89
N LYS A 363 -18.24 9.40 2.42
CA LYS A 363 -18.87 9.61 3.73
C LYS A 363 -20.29 9.07 3.82
N GLU A 364 -20.95 8.73 2.71
CA GLU A 364 -22.28 8.10 2.72
C GLU A 364 -22.21 6.56 2.66
N ILE A 365 -21.04 5.99 2.35
CA ILE A 365 -20.88 4.56 2.06
C ILE A 365 -20.47 3.79 3.33
N PRO A 366 -21.17 2.70 3.72
CA PRO A 366 -20.68 1.76 4.72
C PRO A 366 -19.34 1.10 4.35
N PRO A 367 -18.36 0.99 5.26
CA PRO A 367 -18.37 1.36 6.68
C PRO A 367 -17.69 2.72 6.98
N TYR A 368 -17.64 3.63 6.00
CA TYR A 368 -16.94 4.92 6.10
C TYR A 368 -17.81 6.05 6.66
N HIS A 369 -19.13 5.88 6.62
CA HIS A 369 -20.09 6.87 7.14
C HIS A 369 -20.08 7.01 8.67
N GLU A 370 -19.53 6.04 9.38
CA GLU A 370 -19.51 6.03 10.85
C GLU A 370 -18.22 5.44 11.43
N GLY A 371 -17.98 5.76 12.70
CA GLY A 371 -16.89 5.21 13.49
C GLY A 371 -15.50 5.61 12.98
N ARG A 372 -14.53 4.71 13.19
CA ARG A 372 -13.10 5.01 13.00
C ARG A 372 -12.58 4.81 11.58
N ARG A 373 -13.32 4.11 10.70
CA ARG A 373 -12.75 3.59 9.45
C ARG A 373 -12.22 4.69 8.53
N LEU A 374 -12.97 5.78 8.36
CA LEU A 374 -12.54 6.88 7.49
C LEU A 374 -11.27 7.55 8.02
N LEU A 375 -11.18 7.77 9.34
CA LEU A 375 -9.97 8.28 9.99
C LEU A 375 -8.80 7.30 9.90
N ASP A 376 -9.04 5.99 9.96
CA ASP A 376 -8.00 4.99 9.75
C ASP A 376 -7.43 5.06 8.32
N LEU A 377 -8.25 5.38 7.31
CA LEU A 377 -7.76 5.60 5.95
C LEU A 377 -6.95 6.90 5.81
N MET A 378 -7.23 7.92 6.62
CA MET A 378 -6.40 9.13 6.68
C MET A 378 -5.02 8.80 7.26
N ASP A 379 -4.95 8.03 8.36
CA ASP A 379 -3.69 7.56 8.93
C ASP A 379 -2.87 6.76 7.90
N MET A 380 -3.54 5.86 7.17
CA MET A 380 -2.94 5.08 6.11
C MET A 380 -2.41 5.96 4.97
N ALA A 381 -3.14 7.01 4.58
CA ALA A 381 -2.70 7.97 3.58
C ALA A 381 -1.45 8.77 4.04
N VAL A 382 -1.35 9.12 5.32
CA VAL A 382 -0.12 9.71 5.89
C VAL A 382 1.05 8.74 5.75
N LEU A 383 0.88 7.49 6.18
CA LEU A 383 1.93 6.47 6.08
C LEU A 383 2.36 6.26 4.63
N ASP A 384 1.40 6.03 3.73
CA ASP A 384 1.65 5.77 2.31
C ASP A 384 2.31 6.99 1.64
N PHE A 385 1.95 8.23 2.02
CA PHE A 385 2.56 9.44 1.47
C PHE A 385 4.03 9.58 1.90
N LEU A 386 4.33 9.42 3.19
CA LEU A 386 5.69 9.55 3.73
C LEU A 386 6.68 8.55 3.10
N MET A 387 6.18 7.40 2.64
CA MET A 387 6.98 6.42 1.90
C MET A 387 6.76 6.44 0.39
N GLY A 388 5.93 7.32 -0.15
CA GLY A 388 5.61 7.37 -1.59
C GLY A 388 4.94 6.10 -2.15
N ASN A 389 4.25 5.32 -1.33
CA ASN A 389 3.56 4.09 -1.76
C ASN A 389 2.26 4.43 -2.48
N MET A 390 2.25 4.20 -3.79
CA MET A 390 1.08 4.47 -4.63
C MET A 390 0.14 3.27 -4.79
N ASP A 391 0.51 2.09 -4.29
CA ASP A 391 -0.15 0.82 -4.64
C ASP A 391 -1.22 0.38 -3.62
N ARG A 392 -1.76 1.31 -2.82
CA ARG A 392 -2.83 1.03 -1.87
C ARG A 392 -4.18 0.81 -2.55
N HIS A 393 -4.38 -0.37 -3.12
CA HIS A 393 -5.64 -0.74 -3.77
C HIS A 393 -6.66 -1.43 -2.86
N HIS A 394 -6.17 -2.06 -1.79
CA HIS A 394 -6.95 -2.84 -0.85
C HIS A 394 -6.38 -2.65 0.56
N TYR A 395 -7.20 -2.95 1.56
CA TYR A 395 -6.75 -3.12 2.94
C TYR A 395 -7.48 -4.31 3.58
N GLU A 396 -6.91 -4.86 4.64
CA GLU A 396 -7.49 -5.99 5.38
C GLU A 396 -7.89 -5.58 6.80
N THR A 397 -8.93 -6.20 7.34
CA THR A 397 -9.30 -6.11 8.77
C THR A 397 -9.54 -7.49 9.36
N PHE A 398 -9.42 -7.64 10.67
CA PHE A 398 -9.81 -8.89 11.35
C PHE A 398 -11.33 -8.95 11.51
N LYS A 399 -11.96 -10.01 10.99
CA LYS A 399 -13.42 -10.18 11.06
C LYS A 399 -13.94 -10.34 12.49
N ILE A 400 -13.12 -10.93 13.37
CA ILE A 400 -13.49 -11.22 14.77
C ILE A 400 -13.87 -9.96 15.56
N PHE A 401 -13.37 -8.79 15.14
CA PHE A 401 -13.64 -7.50 15.79
C PHE A 401 -14.71 -6.65 15.09
N GLY A 402 -15.35 -7.17 14.02
CA GLY A 402 -16.37 -6.44 13.27
C GLY A 402 -15.83 -5.25 12.48
N ASN A 403 -16.65 -4.21 12.30
CA ASN A 403 -16.28 -3.00 11.55
C ASN A 403 -15.41 -2.03 12.37
N ASN A 404 -15.59 -2.03 13.70
CA ASN A 404 -14.91 -1.15 14.65
C ASN A 404 -13.53 -1.70 15.03
N THR A 405 -12.69 -1.88 14.03
CA THR A 405 -11.30 -2.35 14.13
C THR A 405 -10.44 -1.64 13.09
N PHE A 406 -9.14 -1.65 13.31
CA PHE A 406 -8.16 -0.98 12.46
C PHE A 406 -7.86 -1.76 11.16
N PRO A 407 -7.50 -1.07 10.07
CA PRO A 407 -6.96 -1.70 8.88
C PRO A 407 -5.51 -2.11 9.10
N LEU A 408 -5.15 -3.31 8.64
CA LEU A 408 -3.78 -3.79 8.62
C LEU A 408 -2.96 -3.00 7.59
N HIS A 409 -1.81 -2.48 8.01
CA HIS A 409 -0.84 -1.85 7.12
C HIS A 409 0.06 -2.98 6.56
N LEU A 410 -0.21 -3.39 5.32
CA LEU A 410 0.45 -4.50 4.62
C LEU A 410 0.92 -4.06 3.22
N ASP A 411 1.69 -4.90 2.54
CA ASP A 411 2.13 -4.70 1.15
C ASP A 411 2.80 -3.33 0.92
N HIS A 412 3.91 -3.08 1.63
CA HIS A 412 4.67 -1.82 1.52
C HIS A 412 5.81 -1.91 0.51
N GLY A 413 5.97 -3.03 -0.19
CA GLY A 413 7.08 -3.28 -1.13
C GLY A 413 7.25 -2.22 -2.22
N ARG A 414 6.23 -1.42 -2.53
CA ARG A 414 6.29 -0.31 -3.53
C ARG A 414 6.47 1.08 -2.90
N GLY A 415 6.87 1.13 -1.63
CA GLY A 415 7.36 2.35 -0.99
C GLY A 415 8.83 2.64 -1.31
N PHE A 416 9.28 3.84 -0.96
CA PHE A 416 10.64 4.35 -1.07
C PHE A 416 11.24 4.22 -2.48
N GLY A 417 10.39 4.34 -3.51
CA GLY A 417 10.81 4.20 -4.90
C GLY A 417 11.53 5.43 -5.45
N ARG A 418 11.19 6.64 -5.00
CA ARG A 418 11.73 7.90 -5.53
C ARG A 418 12.08 8.85 -4.38
N ALA A 419 13.36 9.16 -4.20
CA ALA A 419 13.84 9.96 -3.07
C ALA A 419 13.66 11.48 -3.28
N PHE A 420 13.54 11.92 -4.54
CA PHE A 420 13.46 13.34 -4.91
C PHE A 420 12.10 13.70 -5.51
N HIS A 421 11.04 12.96 -5.14
CA HIS A 421 9.71 13.19 -5.67
C HIS A 421 8.62 12.78 -4.68
N ASP A 422 7.84 13.77 -4.25
CA ASP A 422 6.66 13.56 -3.42
C ASP A 422 5.42 13.34 -4.30
N GLU A 423 4.79 12.18 -4.15
CA GLU A 423 3.55 11.87 -4.88
C GLU A 423 2.34 12.41 -4.11
N ILE A 424 2.01 13.69 -4.36
CA ILE A 424 0.91 14.40 -3.70
C ILE A 424 -0.44 13.70 -3.90
N SER A 425 -0.64 12.94 -4.98
CA SER A 425 -1.92 12.23 -5.19
C SER A 425 -2.21 11.17 -4.13
N ILE A 426 -1.22 10.71 -3.35
CA ILE A 426 -1.45 9.81 -2.21
C ILE A 426 -2.24 10.52 -1.09
N LEU A 427 -2.09 11.83 -0.93
CA LEU A 427 -2.81 12.64 0.07
C LEU A 427 -4.25 12.97 -0.34
N ALA A 428 -4.73 12.49 -1.49
CA ALA A 428 -6.10 12.70 -1.95
C ALA A 428 -7.18 12.47 -0.86
N PRO A 429 -7.13 11.39 -0.04
CA PRO A 429 -8.12 11.19 1.01
C PRO A 429 -8.15 12.35 2.02
N ILE A 430 -7.00 12.82 2.48
CA ILE A 430 -6.90 13.91 3.47
C ILE A 430 -7.34 15.23 2.84
N LEU A 431 -6.89 15.52 1.63
CA LEU A 431 -7.21 16.76 0.91
C LEU A 431 -8.70 16.87 0.57
N GLN A 432 -9.37 15.77 0.24
CA GLN A 432 -10.80 15.75 -0.11
C GLN A 432 -11.69 15.65 1.12
N CYS A 433 -11.30 14.88 2.13
CA CYS A 433 -12.11 14.70 3.33
C CYS A 433 -11.94 15.83 4.35
N CYS A 434 -10.84 16.58 4.26
CA CYS A 434 -10.43 17.64 5.18
C CYS A 434 -10.47 17.20 6.64
N MET A 435 -9.94 16.01 6.92
CA MET A 435 -9.91 15.45 8.28
C MET A 435 -8.65 14.62 8.53
N ILE A 436 -8.16 14.68 9.77
CA ILE A 436 -7.03 13.91 10.27
C ILE A 436 -7.27 13.55 11.73
N ARG A 437 -6.76 12.40 12.17
CA ARG A 437 -6.84 12.00 13.58
C ARG A 437 -5.97 12.93 14.43
N GLN A 438 -6.52 13.44 15.54
CA GLN A 438 -5.81 14.36 16.44
C GLN A 438 -4.48 13.77 16.92
N THR A 439 -4.44 12.49 17.29
CA THR A 439 -3.18 11.83 17.73
C THR A 439 -2.15 11.76 16.61
N THR A 440 -2.60 11.52 15.37
CA THR A 440 -1.72 11.50 14.19
C THR A 440 -1.15 12.89 13.92
N LEU A 441 -2.00 13.92 13.94
CA LEU A 441 -1.57 15.31 13.80
C LEU A 441 -0.59 15.72 14.90
N ASN A 442 -0.86 15.37 16.16
CA ASN A 442 0.04 15.63 17.28
C ASN A 442 1.42 15.01 17.06
N THR A 443 1.48 13.74 16.66
CA THR A 443 2.73 13.04 16.36
C THR A 443 3.51 13.73 15.25
N LEU A 444 2.85 14.14 14.16
CA LEU A 444 3.49 14.85 13.05
C LEU A 444 4.05 16.21 13.50
N LEU A 445 3.30 16.97 14.28
CA LEU A 445 3.75 18.25 14.85
C LEU A 445 4.94 18.06 15.80
N ASN A 446 4.96 16.97 16.58
CA ASN A 446 6.08 16.66 17.48
C ASN A 446 7.37 16.38 16.72
N PHE A 447 7.33 15.62 15.63
CA PHE A 447 8.50 15.42 14.78
C PHE A 447 9.01 16.74 14.18
N ARG A 448 8.10 17.66 13.80
CA ARG A 448 8.51 18.99 13.32
C ARG A 448 9.13 19.85 14.40
N ARG A 449 8.56 19.85 15.62
CA ARG A 449 9.10 20.60 16.76
C ARG A 449 10.50 20.14 17.13
N TRP A 450 10.78 18.84 17.00
CA TRP A 450 12.11 18.30 17.22
C TRP A 450 13.14 18.93 16.26
N ASP A 451 12.80 19.09 14.98
CA ASP A 451 13.67 19.72 13.99
C ASP A 451 13.95 21.21 14.28
N SER A 452 12.96 21.95 14.81
CA SER A 452 13.10 23.38 15.09
C SER A 452 13.84 23.72 16.38
N VAL A 453 14.08 22.74 17.26
CA VAL A 453 14.88 22.92 18.50
C VAL A 453 16.38 22.71 18.26
N GLY A 454 16.82 22.35 17.04
CA GLY A 454 18.25 22.33 16.72
C GLY A 454 19.07 21.40 17.63
N VAL A 455 18.54 20.21 17.92
CA VAL A 455 19.34 19.18 18.58
C VAL A 455 20.33 18.63 17.55
N SER A 456 21.55 19.20 17.56
CA SER A 456 22.72 18.64 16.92
C SER A 456 22.83 17.16 17.30
N ILE A 457 22.65 16.26 16.33
CA ILE A 457 23.11 14.88 16.47
C ILE A 457 24.64 14.97 16.63
N ARG A 458 25.13 14.73 17.85
CA ARG A 458 26.53 14.44 18.12
C ARG A 458 26.68 12.96 18.39
#